data_AF-A0A9P7H068-F1
#
_entry.id   AF-A0A9P7H068-F1
#
_cell.length_a   1.000
_cell.length_b   1.000
_cell.length_c   1.000
_cell.angle_alpha   90.00
_cell.angle_beta   90.00
_cell.angle_gamma   90.00
#
_symmetry.space_group_name_H-M   'P 1'
#
loop_
_entity.id
_entity.type
_entity.pdbx_description
1 polymer ?
#
loop_
_entity_poly.entity_id
_entity_poly.type
_entity_poly.pdbx_seq_one_letter_code
_entity_poly.pdbx_strand_id
1 'polypeptide(L)'
;MAPPLQNQQDNESVSSVDSFDPDPTVVQKTITRQEAIDQAEDFIHKISSLDFDQDALKRRMNEWTSEPVLRVLPPDLKASVRLWCWHYSPEWFYKLSKFLDEDLSEWNYTVEIPNRRKYMALCGLGADILRFYVADLKPLRKGLPEPERRELVNNARRGLSIFADYHEEKIRQYEEKVRHHEERIRRMEIETQAQLQHERDSINAECNAFLAASELQSQAMLD
;
A
#
# COMPACT_ATOMS: atom_id res chain seq x y z
N MET A 1 -1.39 9.47 -65.69
CA MET A 1 -1.55 10.14 -64.38
C MET A 1 -1.87 9.07 -63.36
N ALA A 2 -0.93 8.77 -62.47
CA ALA A 2 -1.12 7.90 -61.31
C ALA A 2 -0.80 8.73 -60.06
N PRO A 3 -1.55 8.60 -58.96
CA PRO A 3 -1.27 9.37 -57.74
C PRO A 3 -0.05 8.77 -57.02
N PRO A 4 0.77 9.59 -56.32
CA PRO A 4 1.89 9.09 -55.55
C PRO A 4 1.43 8.54 -54.19
N LEU A 5 2.02 7.40 -53.82
CA LEU A 5 1.91 6.74 -52.52
C LEU A 5 2.36 7.68 -51.40
N GLN A 6 1.49 7.86 -50.39
CA GLN A 6 1.81 8.55 -49.15
C GLN A 6 2.91 7.80 -48.38
N ASN A 7 4.03 8.50 -48.15
CA ASN A 7 5.04 8.13 -47.18
C ASN A 7 4.38 8.01 -45.79
N GLN A 8 4.24 6.78 -45.31
CA GLN A 8 4.11 6.50 -43.88
C GLN A 8 5.47 6.85 -43.25
N GLN A 9 5.56 8.03 -42.63
CA GLN A 9 6.59 8.28 -41.63
C GLN A 9 6.19 7.53 -40.37
N ASP A 10 6.68 6.30 -40.26
CA ASP A 10 6.75 5.58 -39.00
C ASP A 10 7.61 6.40 -38.04
N ASN A 11 6.93 7.07 -37.13
CA ASN A 11 7.50 7.80 -36.02
C ASN A 11 7.87 6.79 -34.92
N GLU A 12 8.73 5.82 -35.26
CA GLU A 12 9.35 4.95 -34.26
C GLU A 12 10.25 5.80 -33.40
N SER A 13 9.72 6.17 -32.23
CA SER A 13 10.42 6.80 -31.13
C SER A 13 11.81 6.20 -30.98
N VAL A 14 12.81 7.05 -31.18
CA VAL A 14 14.23 6.75 -31.04
C VAL A 14 14.51 6.42 -29.58
N SER A 15 14.26 5.16 -29.18
CA SER A 15 14.62 4.65 -27.86
C SER A 15 16.14 4.72 -27.77
N SER A 16 16.64 5.63 -26.93
CA SER A 16 18.07 5.84 -26.78
C SER A 16 18.75 4.51 -26.43
N VAL A 17 19.70 4.11 -27.28
CA VAL A 17 20.51 2.90 -27.12
C VAL A 17 21.39 2.96 -25.86
N ASP A 18 21.35 4.08 -25.11
CA ASP A 18 22.21 4.34 -23.97
C ASP A 18 21.58 4.01 -22.60
N SER A 19 20.24 3.97 -22.50
CA SER A 19 19.56 3.53 -21.28
C SER A 19 19.27 2.03 -21.30
N PHE A 20 19.79 1.33 -20.28
CA PHE A 20 19.38 -0.04 -19.99
C PHE A 20 18.04 -0.09 -19.27
N ASP A 21 17.65 1.00 -18.62
CA ASP A 21 16.43 1.10 -17.83
C ASP A 21 15.26 1.47 -18.74
N PRO A 22 14.20 0.63 -18.85
CA PRO A 22 12.98 1.07 -19.50
C PRO A 22 12.42 2.32 -18.79
N ASP A 23 11.82 3.22 -19.54
CA ASP A 23 11.20 4.41 -18.97
C ASP A 23 10.08 4.01 -17.98
N PRO A 24 9.87 4.77 -16.89
CA PRO A 24 8.78 4.50 -15.97
C PRO A 24 7.45 4.47 -16.71
N THR A 25 6.60 3.49 -16.40
CA THR A 25 5.27 3.38 -17.00
C THR A 25 4.33 4.31 -16.26
N VAL A 26 3.79 5.30 -16.97
CA VAL A 26 2.72 6.16 -16.46
C VAL A 26 1.39 5.45 -16.69
N VAL A 27 0.70 5.10 -15.62
CA VAL A 27 -0.63 4.48 -15.68
C VAL A 27 -1.66 5.47 -15.18
N GLN A 28 -2.74 5.65 -15.95
CA GLN A 28 -3.92 6.39 -15.48
C GLN A 28 -4.76 5.47 -14.59
N LYS A 29 -5.09 5.96 -13.41
CA LYS A 29 -6.00 5.30 -12.46
C LYS A 29 -7.16 6.23 -12.13
N THR A 30 -8.27 5.63 -11.78
CA THR A 30 -9.46 6.32 -11.27
C THR A 30 -9.74 5.77 -9.88
N ILE A 31 -10.16 6.64 -8.96
CA ILE A 31 -10.70 6.23 -7.66
C ILE A 31 -12.06 6.88 -7.47
N THR A 32 -13.02 6.09 -7.00
CA THR A 32 -14.36 6.57 -6.63
C THR A 32 -14.46 6.78 -5.12
N ARG A 33 -15.43 7.60 -4.70
CA ARG A 33 -15.76 7.81 -3.28
C ARG A 33 -16.00 6.50 -2.54
N GLN A 34 -16.74 5.57 -3.14
CA GLN A 34 -17.07 4.30 -2.49
C GLN A 34 -15.80 3.47 -2.27
N GLU A 35 -14.92 3.37 -3.27
CA GLU A 35 -13.65 2.66 -3.13
C GLU A 35 -12.75 3.29 -2.06
N ALA A 36 -12.72 4.62 -1.94
CA ALA A 36 -11.95 5.31 -0.92
C ALA A 36 -12.48 5.04 0.51
N ILE A 37 -13.79 4.95 0.67
CA ILE A 37 -14.45 4.60 1.94
C ILE A 37 -14.24 3.13 2.26
N ASP A 38 -14.41 2.23 1.28
CA ASP A 38 -14.20 0.79 1.46
C ASP A 38 -12.75 0.48 1.84
N GLN A 39 -11.77 1.19 1.26
CA GLN A 39 -10.36 1.09 1.64
C GLN A 39 -10.09 1.56 3.08
N ALA A 40 -10.94 2.43 3.62
CA ALA A 40 -10.84 2.92 4.99
C ALA A 40 -11.41 1.93 6.01
N GLU A 41 -12.04 0.85 5.54
CA GLU A 41 -12.69 -0.19 6.34
C GLU A 41 -13.52 0.43 7.49
N ASP A 42 -13.52 -0.23 8.66
CA ASP A 42 -14.25 0.23 9.85
C ASP A 42 -13.49 1.29 10.66
N PHE A 43 -12.25 1.62 10.30
CA PHE A 43 -11.41 2.48 11.15
C PHE A 43 -11.70 3.96 10.94
N ILE A 44 -12.27 4.35 9.79
CA ILE A 44 -12.63 5.75 9.52
C ILE A 44 -13.67 6.29 10.50
N HIS A 45 -14.56 5.45 11.00
CA HIS A 45 -15.55 5.79 12.03
C HIS A 45 -14.97 5.83 13.45
N LYS A 46 -13.74 5.32 13.63
CA LYS A 46 -13.01 5.32 14.92
C LYS A 46 -12.07 6.52 15.05
N ILE A 47 -11.92 7.31 13.99
CA ILE A 47 -11.16 8.55 13.99
C ILE A 47 -11.79 9.52 14.98
N SER A 48 -10.99 10.08 15.89
CA SER A 48 -11.43 10.98 16.96
C SER A 48 -12.37 10.36 18.00
N SER A 49 -12.54 9.03 18.01
CA SER A 49 -13.15 8.34 19.14
C SER A 49 -12.18 8.33 20.32
N LEU A 50 -12.65 8.76 21.48
CA LEU A 50 -11.89 8.77 22.73
C LEU A 50 -11.56 7.35 23.23
N ASP A 51 -12.35 6.37 22.81
CA ASP A 51 -12.23 4.97 23.26
C ASP A 51 -11.25 4.14 22.40
N PHE A 52 -10.60 4.76 21.40
CA PHE A 52 -9.71 4.06 20.47
C PHE A 52 -8.28 4.56 20.57
N ASP A 53 -7.33 3.62 20.60
CA ASP A 53 -5.89 3.91 20.56
C ASP A 53 -5.51 4.55 19.22
N GLN A 54 -5.29 5.87 19.26
CA GLN A 54 -4.94 6.67 18.09
C GLN A 54 -3.52 6.40 17.59
N ASP A 55 -2.62 5.90 18.44
CA ASP A 55 -1.26 5.52 18.04
C ASP A 55 -1.28 4.21 17.24
N ALA A 56 -2.13 3.25 17.64
CA ALA A 56 -2.39 2.05 16.85
C ALA A 56 -3.03 2.38 15.48
N LEU A 57 -3.83 3.46 15.43
CA LEU A 57 -4.49 3.93 14.20
C LEU A 57 -3.52 4.59 13.21
N LYS A 58 -2.43 5.20 13.73
CA LYS A 58 -1.49 6.01 12.95
C LYS A 58 -0.88 5.28 11.76
N ARG A 59 -0.53 4.00 11.91
CA ARG A 59 0.04 3.20 10.82
C ARG A 59 -0.97 3.05 9.67
N ARG A 60 -2.19 2.61 9.99
CA ARG A 60 -3.27 2.40 9.00
C ARG A 60 -3.69 3.70 8.33
N MET A 61 -3.79 4.77 9.12
CA MET A 61 -4.09 6.10 8.58
C MET A 61 -3.01 6.56 7.60
N ASN A 62 -1.72 6.41 7.92
CA ASN A 62 -0.66 6.80 7.01
C ASN A 62 -0.65 6.01 5.70
N GLU A 63 -0.97 4.71 5.75
CA GLU A 63 -1.08 3.85 4.55
C GLU A 63 -2.27 4.24 3.68
N TRP A 64 -3.39 4.64 4.30
CA TRP A 64 -4.63 5.02 3.61
C TRP A 64 -4.65 6.48 3.13
N THR A 65 -4.07 7.42 3.89
CA THR A 65 -4.02 8.85 3.55
C THR A 65 -3.15 9.07 2.32
N SER A 66 -3.80 9.12 1.16
CA SER A 66 -3.21 9.52 -0.11
C SER A 66 -4.04 10.63 -0.74
N GLU A 67 -3.43 11.47 -1.57
CA GLU A 67 -4.16 12.59 -2.20
C GLU A 67 -5.40 12.13 -3.00
N PRO A 68 -5.34 11.07 -3.82
CA PRO A 68 -6.52 10.59 -4.55
C PRO A 68 -7.66 10.16 -3.62
N VAL A 69 -7.35 9.42 -2.55
CA VAL A 69 -8.33 8.98 -1.54
C VAL A 69 -8.96 10.19 -0.87
N LEU A 70 -8.13 11.11 -0.39
CA LEU A 70 -8.58 12.27 0.36
C LEU A 70 -9.44 13.24 -0.48
N ARG A 71 -9.20 13.35 -1.79
CA ARG A 71 -9.98 14.24 -2.66
C ARG A 71 -11.42 13.78 -2.85
N VAL A 72 -11.67 12.47 -2.92
CA VAL A 72 -13.01 11.91 -3.16
C VAL A 72 -13.84 11.68 -1.89
N LEU A 73 -13.25 11.95 -0.72
CA LEU A 73 -13.97 11.82 0.54
C LEU A 73 -15.13 12.82 0.66
N PRO A 74 -16.24 12.41 1.30
CA PRO A 74 -17.30 13.33 1.69
C PRO A 74 -16.76 14.46 2.59
N PRO A 75 -17.34 15.68 2.52
CA PRO A 75 -16.94 16.81 3.35
C PRO A 75 -16.90 16.50 4.86
N ASP A 76 -17.89 15.75 5.36
CA ASP A 76 -17.96 15.37 6.78
C ASP A 76 -16.77 14.50 7.22
N LEU A 77 -16.39 13.52 6.39
CA LEU A 77 -15.24 12.66 6.65
C LEU A 77 -13.93 13.42 6.47
N LYS A 78 -13.84 14.33 5.50
CA LYS A 78 -12.67 15.20 5.34
C LYS A 78 -12.43 16.05 6.57
N ALA A 79 -13.49 16.59 7.20
CA ALA A 79 -13.36 17.36 8.43
C ALA A 79 -12.81 16.53 9.58
N SER A 80 -13.32 15.30 9.76
CA SER A 80 -12.83 14.36 10.79
C SER A 80 -11.38 13.96 10.56
N VAL A 81 -11.02 13.63 9.31
CA VAL A 81 -9.63 13.31 8.93
C VAL A 81 -8.71 14.52 9.11
N ARG A 82 -9.19 15.73 8.81
CA ARG A 82 -8.43 16.98 9.02
C ARG A 82 -8.06 17.17 10.49
N LEU A 83 -9.03 17.00 11.40
CA LEU A 83 -8.81 17.12 12.83
C LEU A 83 -7.78 16.10 13.31
N TRP A 84 -7.86 14.87 12.83
CA TRP A 84 -6.87 13.85 13.14
C TRP A 84 -5.47 14.20 12.60
N CYS A 85 -5.38 14.63 11.33
CA CYS A 85 -4.12 15.04 10.70
C CYS A 85 -3.46 16.22 11.42
N TRP A 86 -4.24 17.14 11.99
CA TRP A 86 -3.69 18.23 12.81
C TRP A 86 -2.84 17.70 13.98
N HIS A 87 -3.26 16.61 14.62
CA HIS A 87 -2.56 16.04 15.77
C HIS A 87 -1.45 15.05 15.38
N TYR A 88 -1.63 14.27 14.30
CA TYR A 88 -0.77 13.11 14.01
C TYR A 88 0.00 13.19 12.69
N SER A 89 -0.43 14.02 11.73
CA SER A 89 0.19 14.14 10.40
C SER A 89 0.08 15.56 9.82
N PRO A 90 0.97 16.49 10.26
CA PRO A 90 0.91 17.90 9.84
C PRO A 90 1.02 18.10 8.32
N GLU A 91 1.77 17.24 7.62
CA GLU A 91 1.90 17.33 6.15
C GLU A 91 0.55 17.15 5.45
N TRP A 92 -0.24 16.16 5.88
CA TRP A 92 -1.56 15.92 5.31
C TRP A 92 -2.56 17.00 5.70
N PHE A 93 -2.43 17.61 6.88
CA PHE A 93 -3.27 18.74 7.28
C PHE A 93 -3.17 19.90 6.28
N TYR A 94 -1.96 20.30 5.90
CA TYR A 94 -1.76 21.40 4.93
C TYR A 94 -2.22 21.04 3.52
N LYS A 95 -2.03 19.79 3.09
CA LYS A 95 -2.48 19.33 1.76
C LYS A 95 -4.00 19.30 1.69
N LEU A 96 -4.65 18.67 2.67
CA LEU A 96 -6.10 18.51 2.73
C LEU A 96 -6.83 19.87 2.81
N SER A 97 -6.24 20.85 3.50
CA SER A 97 -6.81 22.20 3.60
C SER A 97 -6.97 22.90 2.25
N LYS A 98 -6.28 22.46 1.19
CA LYS A 98 -6.39 23.04 -0.15
C LYS A 98 -7.62 22.57 -0.92
N PHE A 99 -8.20 21.42 -0.55
CA PHE A 99 -9.30 20.77 -1.25
C PHE A 99 -10.40 20.27 -0.29
N LEU A 100 -10.49 20.91 0.89
CA LEU A 100 -11.44 20.54 1.93
C LEU A 100 -12.89 20.73 1.46
N ASP A 101 -13.14 21.80 0.72
CA ASP A 101 -14.46 22.19 0.23
C ASP A 101 -14.81 21.53 -1.12
N GLU A 102 -13.88 20.79 -1.73
CA GLU A 102 -14.17 20.03 -2.94
C GLU A 102 -15.02 18.81 -2.58
N ASP A 103 -16.13 18.56 -3.26
CA ASP A 103 -16.89 17.32 -3.12
C ASP A 103 -16.90 16.57 -4.45
N LEU A 104 -15.92 15.67 -4.60
CA LEU A 104 -15.71 14.89 -5.80
C LEU A 104 -16.17 13.45 -5.57
N SER A 105 -16.96 12.92 -6.51
CA SER A 105 -17.37 11.52 -6.48
C SER A 105 -16.33 10.58 -7.10
N GLU A 106 -15.49 11.10 -8.00
CA GLU A 106 -14.45 10.38 -8.71
C GLU A 106 -13.25 11.29 -9.01
N TRP A 107 -12.04 10.71 -9.05
CA TRP A 107 -10.82 11.43 -9.41
C TRP A 107 -9.90 10.57 -10.28
N ASN A 108 -9.43 11.17 -11.38
CA ASN A 108 -8.46 10.56 -12.29
C ASN A 108 -7.05 11.05 -11.96
N TYR A 109 -6.13 10.14 -11.71
CA TYR A 109 -4.76 10.45 -11.36
C TYR A 109 -3.76 9.56 -12.10
N THR A 110 -2.60 10.10 -12.40
CA THR A 110 -1.50 9.35 -13.00
C THR A 110 -0.58 8.83 -11.91
N VAL A 111 -0.31 7.53 -11.94
CA VAL A 111 0.71 6.91 -11.11
C VAL A 111 1.89 6.57 -11.99
N GLU A 112 3.04 7.16 -11.68
CA GLU A 112 4.31 6.67 -12.19
C GLU A 112 4.62 5.36 -11.48
N ILE A 113 4.53 4.25 -12.21
CA ILE A 113 5.02 2.97 -11.71
C ILE A 113 6.53 2.99 -11.95
N PRO A 114 7.36 3.00 -10.89
CA PRO A 114 8.80 2.98 -11.06
C PRO A 114 9.18 1.80 -11.94
N ASN A 115 10.15 2.01 -12.84
CA ASN A 115 10.68 0.94 -13.66
C ASN A 115 10.99 -0.29 -12.79
N ARG A 116 10.45 -1.44 -13.21
CA ARG A 116 10.48 -2.73 -12.50
C ARG A 116 11.87 -3.10 -11.93
N ARG A 117 12.95 -2.63 -12.57
CA ARG A 117 14.34 -2.85 -12.11
C ARG A 117 14.75 -2.02 -10.90
N LYS A 118 14.20 -0.81 -10.72
CA LYS A 118 14.49 0.04 -9.55
C LYS A 118 13.89 -0.54 -8.27
N TYR A 119 12.77 -1.28 -8.37
CA TYR A 119 12.15 -1.94 -7.22
C TYR A 119 12.99 -3.11 -6.68
N MET A 120 13.73 -3.82 -7.56
CA MET A 120 14.65 -4.89 -7.13
C MET A 120 15.79 -4.37 -6.25
N ALA A 121 16.23 -3.11 -6.45
CA ALA A 121 17.22 -2.47 -5.58
C ALA A 121 16.68 -2.22 -4.16
N LEU A 122 15.37 -1.99 -4.01
CA LEU A 122 14.73 -1.76 -2.71
C LEU A 122 14.59 -3.06 -1.89
N CYS A 123 14.46 -4.21 -2.55
CA CYS A 123 14.24 -5.50 -1.89
C CYS A 123 15.54 -6.23 -1.49
N GLY A 124 16.72 -5.70 -1.80
CA GLY A 124 18.03 -6.29 -1.45
C GLY A 124 18.37 -7.61 -2.15
N LEU A 125 17.39 -8.34 -2.70
CA LEU A 125 17.60 -9.53 -3.52
C LEU A 125 17.61 -9.15 -5.01
N GLY A 126 18.67 -9.57 -5.71
CA GLY A 126 18.77 -9.48 -7.18
C GLY A 126 19.36 -8.17 -7.73
N ALA A 127 19.47 -7.11 -6.92
CA ALA A 127 20.11 -5.85 -7.30
C ALA A 127 21.57 -6.05 -7.75
N ASP A 128 22.31 -6.91 -7.04
CA ASP A 128 23.69 -7.25 -7.37
C ASP A 128 23.80 -8.02 -8.68
N ILE A 129 22.87 -8.94 -8.96
CA ILE A 129 22.85 -9.72 -10.21
C ILE A 129 22.67 -8.78 -11.41
N LEU A 130 21.75 -7.82 -11.31
CA LEU A 130 21.57 -6.81 -12.35
C LEU A 130 22.81 -5.92 -12.50
N ARG A 131 23.45 -5.56 -11.38
CA ARG A 131 24.68 -4.75 -11.38
C ARG A 131 25.86 -5.46 -12.03
N PHE A 132 26.03 -6.76 -11.77
CA PHE A 132 27.04 -7.61 -12.41
C PHE A 132 26.75 -7.75 -13.91
N TYR A 133 25.50 -8.02 -14.29
CA TYR A 133 25.12 -8.13 -15.71
C TYR A 133 25.38 -6.85 -16.49
N VAL A 134 25.05 -5.68 -15.93
CA VAL A 134 25.32 -4.38 -16.57
C VAL A 134 26.83 -4.08 -16.61
N ALA A 135 27.59 -4.49 -15.58
CA ALA A 135 29.04 -4.35 -15.56
C ALA A 135 29.72 -5.20 -16.63
N ASP A 136 29.24 -6.43 -16.88
CA ASP A 136 29.80 -7.34 -17.89
C ASP A 136 29.44 -6.93 -19.32
N LEU A 137 28.29 -6.27 -19.51
CA LEU A 137 27.85 -5.76 -20.81
C LEU A 137 28.52 -4.44 -21.22
N LYS A 138 28.99 -3.63 -20.26
CA LYS A 138 29.68 -2.35 -20.52
C LYS A 138 30.94 -2.50 -21.39
N PRO A 139 31.86 -3.44 -21.11
CA PRO A 139 33.05 -3.67 -21.94
C PRO A 139 32.74 -4.06 -23.39
N LEU A 140 31.67 -4.84 -23.60
CA LEU A 140 31.26 -5.31 -24.92
C LEU A 140 30.78 -4.17 -25.84
N ARG A 141 30.48 -2.99 -25.30
CA ARG A 141 30.11 -1.79 -26.08
C ARG A 141 31.23 -1.30 -27.01
N LYS A 142 32.51 -1.58 -26.70
CA LYS A 142 33.67 -1.04 -27.44
C LYS A 142 34.28 -2.01 -28.46
N GLY A 143 33.96 -3.30 -28.40
CA GLY A 143 34.64 -4.34 -29.17
C GLY A 143 33.84 -4.98 -30.31
N LEU A 144 32.51 -4.78 -30.36
CA LEU A 144 31.63 -5.49 -31.28
C LEU A 144 31.03 -4.59 -32.38
N PRO A 145 30.83 -5.12 -33.59
CA PRO A 145 30.00 -4.51 -34.62
C PRO A 145 28.60 -4.15 -34.12
N GLU A 146 28.03 -3.06 -34.65
CA GLU A 146 26.73 -2.53 -34.24
C GLU A 146 25.54 -3.53 -34.27
N PRO A 147 25.38 -4.40 -35.28
CA PRO A 147 24.30 -5.39 -35.27
C PRO A 147 24.45 -6.44 -34.16
N GLU A 148 25.65 -6.98 -33.96
CA GLU A 148 25.96 -7.96 -32.91
C GLU A 148 25.78 -7.36 -31.51
N ARG A 149 26.19 -6.10 -31.33
CA ARG A 149 25.96 -5.36 -30.09
C ARG A 149 24.47 -5.21 -29.79
N ARG A 150 23.64 -4.87 -30.78
CA ARG A 150 22.19 -4.74 -30.60
C ARG A 150 21.54 -6.07 -30.23
N GLU A 151 21.92 -7.15 -30.91
CA GLU A 151 21.42 -8.49 -30.62
C GLU A 151 21.76 -8.92 -29.18
N LEU A 152 23.01 -8.73 -28.77
CA LEU A 152 23.49 -9.09 -27.43
C LEU A 152 22.80 -8.26 -26.32
N VAL A 153 22.63 -6.94 -26.55
CA VAL A 153 21.88 -6.07 -25.62
C VAL A 153 20.40 -6.45 -25.54
N ASN A 154 19.78 -6.80 -26.66
CA ASN A 154 18.37 -7.22 -26.68
C ASN A 154 18.17 -8.57 -25.97
N ASN A 155 19.07 -9.53 -26.20
CA ASN A 155 19.07 -10.81 -25.49
C ASN A 155 19.26 -10.63 -23.98
N ALA A 156 20.19 -9.76 -23.57
CA ALA A 156 20.36 -9.40 -22.17
C ALA A 156 19.08 -8.74 -21.59
N ARG A 157 18.50 -7.76 -22.29
CA ARG A 157 17.24 -7.10 -21.86
C ARG A 157 16.12 -8.12 -21.67
N ARG A 158 15.99 -9.09 -22.59
CA ARG A 158 15.01 -10.17 -22.51
C ARG A 158 15.25 -11.07 -21.29
N GLY A 159 16.49 -11.49 -21.07
CA GLY A 159 16.86 -12.28 -19.88
C GLY A 159 16.58 -11.55 -18.57
N LEU A 160 16.92 -10.26 -18.50
CA LEU A 160 16.59 -9.41 -17.34
C LEU A 160 15.07 -9.30 -17.12
N SER A 161 14.27 -9.21 -18.20
CA SER A 161 12.81 -9.16 -18.09
C SER A 161 12.27 -10.45 -17.48
N ILE A 162 12.69 -11.61 -17.99
CA ILE A 162 12.27 -12.93 -17.47
C ILE A 162 12.67 -13.08 -15.99
N PHE A 163 13.88 -12.63 -15.62
CA PHE A 163 14.32 -12.67 -14.23
C PHE A 163 13.49 -11.76 -13.33
N ALA A 164 13.16 -10.55 -13.79
CA ALA A 164 12.29 -9.63 -13.05
C ALA A 164 10.90 -10.23 -12.83
N ASP A 165 10.29 -10.82 -13.87
CA ASP A 165 8.97 -11.45 -13.78
C ASP A 165 8.98 -12.64 -12.78
N TYR A 166 10.02 -13.48 -12.82
CA TYR A 166 10.19 -14.57 -11.85
C TYR A 166 10.34 -14.06 -10.41
N HIS A 167 11.12 -13.00 -10.23
CA HIS A 167 11.36 -12.42 -8.91
C HIS A 167 10.12 -11.75 -8.33
N GLU A 168 9.34 -11.04 -9.16
CA GLU A 168 8.06 -10.43 -8.78
C GLU A 168 7.07 -11.51 -8.33
N GLU A 169 6.96 -12.61 -9.08
CA GLU A 169 6.12 -13.74 -8.67
C GLU A 169 6.56 -14.33 -7.33
N LYS A 170 7.89 -14.40 -7.09
CA LYS A 170 8.41 -14.87 -5.80
C LYS A 170 8.12 -13.90 -4.66
N ILE A 171 8.29 -12.59 -4.87
CA ILE A 171 7.91 -11.57 -3.88
C ILE A 171 6.43 -11.68 -3.56
N ARG A 172 5.56 -11.75 -4.58
CA ARG A 172 4.11 -11.88 -4.42
C ARG A 172 3.74 -13.09 -3.56
N GLN A 173 4.37 -14.23 -3.79
CA GLN A 173 4.18 -15.44 -2.99
C GLN A 173 4.63 -15.25 -1.53
N TYR A 174 5.70 -14.50 -1.28
CA TYR A 174 6.13 -14.18 0.09
C TYR A 174 5.18 -13.21 0.78
N GLU A 175 4.76 -12.15 0.09
CA GLU A 175 3.80 -11.17 0.61
C GLU A 175 2.44 -11.82 0.95
N GLU A 176 1.97 -12.73 0.12
CA GLU A 176 0.74 -13.50 0.40
C GLU A 176 0.89 -14.38 1.64
N LYS A 177 2.04 -15.05 1.80
CA LYS A 177 2.33 -15.83 3.01
C LYS A 177 2.41 -14.95 4.25
N VAL A 178 3.04 -13.78 4.17
CA VAL A 178 3.13 -12.82 5.28
C VAL A 178 1.73 -12.38 5.67
N ARG A 179 0.91 -11.94 4.72
CA ARG A 179 -0.49 -11.53 4.95
C ARG A 179 -1.30 -12.64 5.63
N HIS A 180 -1.18 -13.87 5.17
CA HIS A 180 -1.84 -15.01 5.78
C HIS A 180 -1.37 -15.26 7.23
N HIS A 181 -0.08 -15.07 7.52
CA HIS A 181 0.43 -15.18 8.89
C HIS A 181 -0.07 -14.05 9.78
N GLU A 182 -0.09 -12.81 9.29
CA GLU A 182 -0.62 -11.66 10.02
C GLU A 182 -2.10 -11.86 10.37
N GLU A 183 -2.90 -12.39 9.44
CA GLU A 183 -4.31 -12.65 9.70
C GLU A 183 -4.54 -13.79 10.69
N ARG A 184 -3.68 -14.80 10.70
CA ARG A 184 -3.68 -15.84 11.75
C ARG A 184 -3.34 -15.26 13.11
N ILE A 185 -2.35 -14.37 13.20
CA ILE A 185 -1.99 -13.71 14.45
C ILE A 185 -3.18 -12.89 14.97
N ARG A 186 -3.81 -12.08 14.11
CA ARG A 186 -5.01 -11.30 14.48
C ARG A 186 -6.15 -12.18 15.02
N ARG A 187 -6.42 -13.32 14.38
CA ARG A 187 -7.44 -14.27 14.88
C ARG A 187 -7.11 -14.79 16.27
N MET A 188 -5.86 -15.20 16.49
CA MET A 188 -5.42 -15.65 17.81
C MET A 188 -5.52 -14.55 18.86
N GLU A 189 -5.19 -13.29 18.51
CA GLU A 189 -5.32 -12.14 19.42
C GLU A 189 -6.79 -11.91 19.83
N ILE A 190 -7.72 -11.96 18.87
CA ILE A 190 -9.16 -11.81 19.12
C ILE A 190 -9.67 -12.95 20.01
N GLU A 191 -9.31 -14.20 19.72
CA GLU A 191 -9.69 -15.37 20.52
C GLU A 191 -9.15 -15.26 21.95
N THR A 192 -7.90 -14.84 22.11
CA THR A 192 -7.27 -14.66 23.43
C THR A 192 -7.96 -13.54 24.22
N GLN A 193 -8.30 -12.42 23.58
CA GLN A 193 -9.05 -11.33 24.22
C GLN A 193 -10.45 -11.79 24.65
N ALA A 194 -11.16 -12.56 23.82
CA ALA A 194 -12.47 -13.09 24.16
C ALA A 194 -12.41 -14.05 25.37
N GLN A 195 -11.39 -14.91 25.44
CA GLN A 195 -11.16 -15.79 26.59
C GLN A 195 -10.92 -15.01 27.88
N LEU A 196 -10.04 -14.01 27.85
CA LEU A 196 -9.76 -13.15 29.01
C LEU A 196 -11.00 -12.38 29.46
N GLN A 197 -11.82 -11.91 28.52
CA GLN A 197 -13.06 -11.22 28.85
C GLN A 197 -14.06 -12.18 29.51
N HIS A 198 -14.22 -13.40 29.00
CA HIS A 198 -15.06 -14.43 29.60
C HIS A 198 -14.60 -14.78 31.03
N GLU A 199 -13.30 -14.96 31.25
CA GLU A 199 -12.75 -15.21 32.60
C GLU A 199 -13.03 -14.05 33.56
N ARG A 200 -12.84 -12.81 33.10
CA ARG A 200 -13.15 -11.61 33.88
C ARG A 200 -14.62 -11.55 34.27
N ASP A 201 -15.52 -11.83 33.33
CA ASP A 201 -16.96 -11.81 33.57
C ASP A 201 -17.40 -12.92 34.53
N SER A 202 -16.78 -14.11 34.45
CA SER A 202 -16.98 -15.20 35.40
C SER A 202 -16.55 -14.81 36.81
N ILE A 203 -15.34 -14.25 36.97
CA ILE A 203 -14.82 -13.79 38.27
C ILE A 203 -15.73 -12.70 38.86
N ASN A 204 -16.16 -11.73 38.04
CA ASN A 204 -17.07 -10.68 38.49
C ASN A 204 -18.42 -11.24 38.96
N ALA A 205 -18.96 -12.24 38.26
CA ALA A 205 -20.20 -12.90 38.67
C ALA A 205 -20.04 -13.62 40.03
N GLU A 206 -18.92 -14.32 40.25
CA GLU A 206 -18.60 -14.96 41.53
C GLU A 206 -18.44 -13.93 42.66
N CYS A 207 -17.71 -12.83 42.42
CA CYS A 207 -17.56 -11.76 43.39
C CYS A 207 -18.90 -11.12 43.76
N ASN A 208 -19.76 -10.84 42.78
CA ASN A 208 -21.08 -10.27 43.02
C ASN A 208 -21.99 -11.21 43.82
N ALA A 209 -21.95 -12.51 43.51
CA ALA A 209 -22.70 -13.52 44.28
C ALA A 209 -22.23 -13.60 45.73
N PHE A 210 -20.92 -13.52 45.97
CA PHE A 210 -20.35 -13.50 47.31
C PHE A 210 -20.77 -12.25 48.11
N LEU A 211 -20.72 -11.07 47.48
CA LEU A 211 -21.15 -9.82 48.10
C LEU A 211 -22.63 -9.87 48.48
N ALA A 212 -23.50 -10.30 47.57
CA ALA A 212 -24.94 -10.44 47.84
C ALA A 212 -25.23 -11.42 48.99
N ALA A 213 -24.51 -12.55 49.05
CA ALA A 213 -24.64 -13.50 50.15
C ALA A 213 -24.20 -12.89 51.50
N SER A 214 -23.12 -12.10 51.50
CA SER A 214 -22.62 -11.43 52.70
C SER A 214 -23.58 -10.34 53.20
N GLU A 215 -24.22 -9.59 52.31
CA GLU A 215 -25.26 -8.60 52.65
C GLU A 215 -26.48 -9.27 53.28
N LEU A 216 -26.98 -10.37 52.70
CA LEU A 216 -28.09 -11.14 53.24
C LEU A 216 -27.78 -11.69 54.64
N GLN A 217 -26.57 -12.21 54.84
CA GLN A 217 -26.14 -12.70 56.15
C GLN A 217 -26.05 -11.57 57.19
N SER A 218 -25.60 -10.39 56.78
CA SER A 218 -25.51 -9.22 57.67
C SER A 218 -26.89 -8.70 58.08
N GLN A 219 -27.87 -8.72 57.15
CA GLN A 219 -29.26 -8.37 57.46
C GLN A 219 -29.90 -9.38 58.44
N ALA A 220 -29.69 -10.68 58.21
CA ALA A 220 -30.23 -11.73 59.08
C ALA A 220 -29.64 -11.75 60.51
N MET A 221 -28.50 -11.08 60.74
CA MET A 221 -27.87 -10.94 62.07
C MET A 221 -28.35 -9.69 62.83
N LEU A 222 -29.06 -8.78 62.16
CA LEU A 222 -29.59 -7.55 62.75
C LEU A 222 -31.07 -7.67 63.15
N ASP A 223 -31.77 -8.72 62.70
CA ASP A 223 -33.11 -9.13 63.12
C ASP A 223 -33.04 -10.14 64.29
#